data_AF-A0A7V2G3W2-F1
#
_entry.id   AF-A0A7V2G3W2-F1
#
_cell.length_a   1.000
_cell.length_b   1.000
_cell.length_c   1.000
_cell.angle_alpha   90.00
_cell.angle_beta   90.00
_cell.angle_gamma   90.00
#
_symmetry.space_group_name_H-M   'P 1'
#
loop_
_entity.id
_entity.type
_entity.pdbx_description
1 polymer ?
#
loop_
_entity_poly.entity_id
_entity_poly.type
_entity_poly.pdbx_seq_one_letter_code
_entity_poly.pdbx_strand_id
1 'polypeptide(L)'
;SDDNSPYNAISSLALEPTTIATDPESLPDLAAPDFARIATPDRVAPLTAGPVRYDGVRALKAELLAAAFGAFEKHEAGRGTPRDLDFGTFREEHAAWLPDYALFRALMERNGGWPTWERWPAEHGDPGSARAWLQTLPSGHRDSIEERMRYFTYGQWIAFRQWEAAKAHGTARGVRILGDIPFGVGRSSADVWATRDIFDLDWSGGCPPERIFKVDPFTEKWGQNWGIPLYRWDVLRERGFAWWRTRVGNLRRIFHAFRIDHVLGFFRIYAFPWAPERNAHFLPLTEEEAARETGGRLPHFKPCDDETEEHRAINRAQGEELLRMILDASGETEVVAEDLGVVPPYVPPTLRSLGIPGFAIPFLMRNAGEPYPAPESFPELAVTAPATHDHPPLRAAWDEGWRAIDTHGRDSAEGRAALAELRAIHRFATGTDLPEPPRPFTATLHRGFLDALMRSPARMVICLFADILGTAERYNTPGSVGDPNWTPRLERPANQLDADPEFAAGVGRYVELARGQGRCG
;
A
#
# COMPACT_ATOMS: atom_id res chain seq x y z
N SER A 1 -8.13 -14.26 -0.11
CA SER A 1 -8.62 -13.04 -0.76
C SER A 1 -8.35 -13.16 -2.24
N ASP A 2 -9.36 -12.91 -3.06
CA ASP A 2 -9.26 -12.68 -4.51
C ASP A 2 -8.72 -11.27 -4.82
N ASP A 3 -8.81 -10.35 -3.86
CA ASP A 3 -8.14 -9.06 -3.92
C ASP A 3 -6.62 -9.19 -3.69
N ASN A 4 -5.85 -8.69 -4.64
CA ASN A 4 -4.38 -8.66 -4.61
C ASN A 4 -3.82 -7.26 -4.28
N SER A 5 -4.69 -6.30 -3.96
CA SER A 5 -4.30 -4.97 -3.56
C SER A 5 -3.53 -4.99 -2.24
N PRO A 6 -2.34 -4.37 -2.16
CA PRO A 6 -1.61 -4.23 -0.91
C PRO A 6 -2.35 -3.34 0.12
N TYR A 7 -3.34 -2.56 -0.34
CA TYR A 7 -4.17 -1.69 0.51
C TYR A 7 -5.38 -2.40 1.15
N ASN A 8 -5.63 -3.66 0.78
CA ASN A 8 -6.66 -4.50 1.40
C ASN A 8 -6.05 -5.77 2.02
N ALA A 9 -4.97 -5.57 2.78
CA ALA A 9 -4.26 -6.66 3.42
C ALA A 9 -5.14 -7.39 4.45
N ILE A 10 -5.00 -8.72 4.48
CA ILE A 10 -5.61 -9.61 5.49
C ILE A 10 -5.11 -9.27 6.91
N SER A 11 -3.92 -8.68 7.04
CA SER A 11 -3.52 -8.06 8.28
C SER A 11 -2.57 -6.90 8.06
N SER A 12 -2.66 -5.89 8.92
CA SER A 12 -1.76 -4.73 8.89
C SER A 12 -0.53 -4.89 9.79
N LEU A 13 -0.51 -5.95 10.61
CA LEU A 13 0.58 -6.29 11.53
C LEU A 13 1.48 -7.42 10.98
N ALA A 14 0.91 -8.29 10.14
CA ALA A 14 1.58 -9.43 9.54
C ALA A 14 2.13 -9.11 8.14
N LEU A 15 3.13 -9.87 7.69
CA LEU A 15 3.72 -9.75 6.35
C LEU A 15 3.06 -10.73 5.37
N GLU A 16 2.97 -10.32 4.11
CA GLU A 16 2.40 -11.11 3.01
C GLU A 16 3.31 -12.33 2.70
N PRO A 17 2.85 -13.58 2.93
CA PRO A 17 3.71 -14.77 2.80
C PRO A 17 4.27 -15.02 1.40
N THR A 18 3.63 -14.49 0.34
CA THR A 18 4.18 -14.60 -1.02
C THR A 18 5.47 -13.82 -1.22
N THR A 19 5.84 -12.92 -0.31
CA THR A 19 7.14 -12.23 -0.32
C THR A 19 8.30 -13.06 0.24
N ILE A 20 8.01 -14.21 0.88
CA ILE A 20 9.05 -15.11 1.39
C ILE A 20 9.78 -15.77 0.22
N ALA A 21 11.12 -15.73 0.23
CA ALA A 21 11.97 -16.55 -0.63
C ALA A 21 11.90 -18.00 -0.14
N THR A 22 11.43 -18.90 -1.01
CA THR A 22 11.12 -20.31 -0.70
C THR A 22 12.02 -21.26 -1.49
N ASP A 23 13.32 -20.98 -1.50
CA ASP A 23 14.36 -21.84 -2.06
C ASP A 23 15.28 -22.38 -0.93
N PRO A 24 16.02 -23.48 -1.16
CA PRO A 24 16.84 -24.09 -0.10
C PRO A 24 17.98 -23.22 0.43
N GLU A 25 18.43 -22.18 -0.31
CA GLU A 25 19.46 -21.25 0.15
C GLU A 25 18.86 -20.23 1.13
N SER A 26 17.68 -19.70 0.82
CA SER A 26 16.99 -18.70 1.62
C SER A 26 16.14 -19.27 2.75
N LEU A 27 15.78 -20.56 2.68
CA LEU A 27 14.93 -21.26 3.65
C LEU A 27 15.57 -22.59 4.07
N PRO A 28 16.44 -22.59 5.10
CA PRO A 28 17.23 -23.77 5.49
C PRO A 28 16.41 -25.00 5.89
N ASP A 29 15.18 -24.80 6.37
CA ASP A 29 14.29 -25.91 6.73
C ASP A 29 13.71 -26.61 5.48
N LEU A 30 13.85 -26.03 4.28
CA LEU A 30 13.40 -26.63 3.03
C LEU A 30 14.50 -27.48 2.38
N ALA A 31 14.39 -28.80 2.52
CA ALA A 31 15.33 -29.73 1.92
C ALA A 31 15.31 -29.65 0.37
N ALA A 32 16.48 -29.68 -0.26
CA ALA A 32 16.61 -29.64 -1.72
C ALA A 32 15.79 -30.73 -2.46
N PRO A 33 15.68 -31.98 -1.97
CA PRO A 33 14.81 -32.98 -2.58
C PRO A 33 13.32 -32.61 -2.56
N ASP A 34 12.83 -31.99 -1.48
CA ASP A 34 11.44 -31.52 -1.40
C ASP A 34 11.19 -30.34 -2.33
N PHE A 35 12.13 -29.38 -2.38
CA PHE A 35 12.06 -28.29 -3.34
C PHE A 35 11.99 -28.81 -4.78
N ALA A 36 12.89 -29.71 -5.18
CA ALA A 36 12.92 -30.26 -6.53
C ALA A 36 11.65 -31.06 -6.89
N ARG A 37 11.05 -31.73 -5.91
CA ARG A 37 9.78 -32.46 -6.07
C ARG A 37 8.58 -31.53 -6.21
N ILE A 38 8.55 -30.43 -5.46
CA ILE A 38 7.41 -29.50 -5.41
C ILE A 38 7.50 -28.46 -6.53
N ALA A 39 8.64 -27.81 -6.72
CA ALA A 39 8.86 -26.72 -7.67
C ALA A 39 9.44 -27.24 -9.00
N THR A 40 8.72 -28.15 -9.66
CA THR A 40 9.13 -28.68 -10.96
C THR A 40 9.10 -27.59 -12.05
N PRO A 41 9.93 -27.69 -13.11
CA PRO A 41 9.90 -26.73 -14.21
C PRO A 41 8.51 -26.50 -14.81
N ASP A 42 7.70 -27.56 -14.95
CA ASP A 42 6.34 -27.48 -15.49
C ASP A 42 5.37 -26.69 -14.60
N ARG A 43 5.62 -26.67 -13.27
CA ARG A 43 4.83 -25.87 -12.33
C ARG A 43 5.32 -24.42 -12.25
N VAL A 44 6.63 -24.19 -12.37
CA VAL A 44 7.25 -22.87 -12.21
C VAL A 44 7.17 -22.03 -13.49
N ALA A 45 7.40 -22.62 -14.66
CA ALA A 45 7.45 -21.91 -15.93
C ALA A 45 6.16 -21.10 -16.23
N PRO A 46 4.93 -21.63 -15.99
CA PRO A 46 3.71 -20.86 -16.20
C PRO A 46 3.54 -19.67 -15.23
N LEU A 47 4.17 -19.71 -14.04
CA LEU A 47 4.05 -18.66 -13.02
C LEU A 47 5.04 -17.51 -13.22
N THR A 48 6.12 -17.79 -13.95
CA THR A 48 7.17 -16.81 -14.25
C THR A 48 6.90 -16.00 -15.53
N ALA A 49 5.89 -16.37 -16.32
CA ALA A 49 5.53 -15.69 -17.57
C ALA A 49 4.30 -14.76 -17.44
N GLY A 50 4.35 -13.62 -18.13
CA GLY A 50 3.24 -12.66 -18.23
C GLY A 50 2.88 -12.00 -16.90
N PRO A 51 1.64 -11.50 -16.72
CA PRO A 51 1.19 -10.89 -15.47
C PRO A 51 1.31 -11.84 -14.26
N VAL A 52 1.43 -11.29 -13.05
CA VAL A 52 1.51 -12.07 -11.79
C VAL A 52 0.28 -12.96 -11.63
N ARG A 53 0.51 -14.27 -11.53
CA ARG A 53 -0.51 -15.29 -11.27
C ARG A 53 -0.57 -15.61 -9.78
N TYR A 54 -1.15 -14.71 -9.00
CA TYR A 54 -1.13 -14.78 -7.53
C TYR A 54 -1.60 -16.13 -6.98
N ASP A 55 -2.70 -16.69 -7.48
CA ASP A 55 -3.24 -17.95 -6.95
C ASP A 55 -2.26 -19.12 -7.12
N GLY A 56 -1.65 -19.24 -8.30
CA GLY A 56 -0.65 -20.26 -8.57
C GLY A 56 0.63 -20.07 -7.76
N VAL A 57 1.08 -18.82 -7.57
CA VAL A 57 2.24 -18.49 -6.73
C VAL A 57 1.95 -18.79 -5.26
N ARG A 58 0.79 -18.39 -4.74
CA ARG A 58 0.34 -18.67 -3.36
C ARG A 58 0.28 -20.17 -3.10
N ALA A 59 -0.32 -20.94 -4.01
CA ALA A 59 -0.42 -22.39 -3.87
C ALA A 59 0.97 -23.06 -3.86
N LEU A 60 1.84 -22.71 -4.81
CA LEU A 60 3.20 -23.27 -4.87
C LEU A 60 4.01 -22.93 -3.61
N LYS A 61 4.01 -21.66 -3.20
CA LYS A 61 4.75 -21.22 -2.00
C LYS A 61 4.19 -21.82 -0.72
N ALA A 62 2.88 -22.00 -0.61
CA ALA A 62 2.27 -22.66 0.54
C ALA A 62 2.72 -24.13 0.67
N GLU A 63 2.82 -24.87 -0.43
CA GLU A 63 3.35 -26.24 -0.41
C GLU A 63 4.82 -26.29 0.02
N LEU A 64 5.66 -25.38 -0.51
CA LEU A 64 7.07 -25.28 -0.14
C LEU A 64 7.25 -24.92 1.34
N LEU A 65 6.50 -23.93 1.83
CA LEU A 65 6.50 -23.54 3.25
C LEU A 65 5.99 -24.66 4.16
N ALA A 66 5.00 -25.45 3.72
CA ALA A 66 4.49 -26.57 4.49
C ALA A 66 5.54 -27.69 4.63
N ALA A 67 6.28 -27.99 3.54
CA ALA A 67 7.39 -28.93 3.60
C ALA A 67 8.49 -28.46 4.56
N ALA A 68 8.87 -27.18 4.48
CA ALA A 68 9.85 -26.58 5.38
C ALA A 68 9.39 -26.61 6.85
N PHE A 69 8.13 -26.24 7.11
CA PHE A 69 7.55 -26.30 8.45
C PHE A 69 7.54 -27.72 9.03
N GLY A 70 7.19 -28.73 8.23
CA GLY A 70 7.23 -30.13 8.66
C GLY A 70 8.63 -30.61 9.03
N ALA A 71 9.66 -30.16 8.29
CA ALA A 71 11.05 -30.43 8.64
C ALA A 71 11.47 -29.72 9.94
N PHE A 72 11.10 -28.44 10.09
CA PHE A 72 11.32 -27.67 11.31
C PHE A 72 10.67 -28.33 12.53
N GLU A 73 9.40 -28.75 12.44
CA GLU A 73 8.71 -29.44 13.55
C GLU A 73 9.40 -30.75 13.94
N LYS A 74 9.88 -31.50 12.93
CA LYS A 74 10.53 -32.79 13.18
C LYS A 74 11.91 -32.64 13.81
N HIS A 75 12.69 -31.66 13.37
CA HIS A 75 14.14 -31.59 13.63
C HIS A 75 14.56 -30.48 14.58
N GLU A 76 13.77 -29.41 14.71
CA GLU A 76 14.14 -28.21 15.46
C GLU A 76 13.19 -27.96 16.64
N ALA A 77 11.88 -27.94 16.39
CA ALA A 77 10.88 -27.47 17.36
C ALA A 77 10.91 -28.25 18.70
N GLY A 78 10.97 -27.51 19.82
CA GLY A 78 10.97 -28.05 21.17
C GLY A 78 12.25 -28.78 21.57
N ARG A 79 13.34 -28.65 20.80
CA ARG A 79 14.62 -29.34 21.04
C ARG A 79 15.72 -28.41 21.57
N GLY A 80 15.44 -27.11 21.74
CA GLY A 80 16.42 -26.13 22.22
C GLY A 80 17.55 -25.86 21.24
N THR A 81 17.33 -26.10 19.94
CA THR A 81 18.27 -25.71 18.89
C THR A 81 18.28 -24.18 18.73
N PRO A 82 19.29 -23.59 18.07
CA PRO A 82 19.29 -22.15 17.80
C PRO A 82 18.04 -21.66 17.05
N ARG A 83 17.49 -22.47 16.14
CA ARG A 83 16.25 -22.15 15.41
C ARG A 83 15.02 -22.20 16.31
N ASP A 84 14.92 -23.20 17.19
CA ASP A 84 13.84 -23.30 18.18
C ASP A 84 13.82 -22.11 19.14
N LEU A 85 15.00 -21.70 19.64
CA LEU A 85 15.16 -20.55 20.52
C LEU A 85 14.82 -19.23 19.81
N ASP A 86 15.25 -19.05 18.55
CA ASP A 86 14.91 -17.87 17.75
C ASP A 86 13.40 -17.80 17.45
N PHE A 87 12.78 -18.93 17.12
CA PHE A 87 11.33 -19.02 16.93
C PHE A 87 10.57 -18.72 18.22
N GLY A 88 11.03 -19.22 19.37
CA GLY A 88 10.49 -18.89 20.69
C GLY A 88 10.57 -17.39 20.99
N THR A 89 11.74 -16.78 20.75
CA THR A 89 11.97 -15.34 20.92
C THR A 89 11.03 -14.53 20.04
N PHE A 90 10.89 -14.89 18.76
CA PHE A 90 9.96 -14.22 17.84
C PHE A 90 8.51 -14.28 18.35
N ARG A 91 8.07 -15.42 18.89
CA ARG A 91 6.73 -15.55 19.46
C ARG A 91 6.50 -14.65 20.67
N GLU A 92 7.51 -14.48 21.51
CA GLU A 92 7.46 -13.58 22.67
C GLU A 92 7.42 -12.11 22.23
N GLU A 93 8.31 -11.73 21.30
CA GLU A 93 8.40 -10.37 20.76
C GLU A 93 7.11 -9.93 20.05
N HIS A 94 6.38 -10.86 19.44
CA HIS A 94 5.16 -10.60 18.67
C HIS A 94 3.87 -11.09 19.37
N ALA A 95 3.93 -11.39 20.68
CA ALA A 95 2.82 -11.98 21.43
C ALA A 95 1.53 -11.15 21.43
N ALA A 96 1.64 -9.83 21.22
CA ALA A 96 0.51 -8.91 21.23
C ALA A 96 -0.50 -9.10 20.07
N TRP A 97 -0.08 -9.73 18.96
CA TRP A 97 -0.93 -9.88 17.76
C TRP A 97 -0.83 -11.25 17.09
N LEU A 98 0.34 -11.89 17.18
CA LEU A 98 0.64 -13.11 16.43
C LEU A 98 -0.31 -14.29 16.77
N PRO A 99 -0.70 -14.53 18.03
CA PRO A 99 -1.62 -15.62 18.37
C PRO A 99 -3.00 -15.46 17.75
N ASP A 100 -3.53 -14.24 17.68
CA ASP A 100 -4.84 -13.97 17.09
C ASP A 100 -4.78 -14.01 15.57
N TYR A 101 -3.72 -13.49 14.96
CA TYR A 101 -3.46 -13.66 13.53
C TYR A 101 -3.40 -15.14 13.13
N ALA A 102 -2.64 -15.95 13.87
CA ALA A 102 -2.49 -17.37 13.58
C ALA A 102 -3.83 -18.13 13.71
N LEU A 103 -4.63 -17.79 14.73
CA LEU A 103 -5.97 -18.34 14.92
C LEU A 103 -6.91 -17.93 13.79
N PHE A 104 -6.94 -16.64 13.44
CA PHE A 104 -7.74 -16.13 12.32
C PHE A 104 -7.40 -16.85 11.02
N ARG A 105 -6.12 -17.05 10.71
CA ARG A 105 -5.68 -17.75 9.51
C ARG A 105 -6.13 -19.22 9.48
N ALA A 106 -6.03 -19.93 10.60
CA ALA A 106 -6.49 -21.31 10.70
C ALA A 106 -8.01 -21.43 10.57
N LEU A 107 -8.76 -20.48 11.16
CA LEU A 107 -10.22 -20.41 11.00
C LEU A 107 -10.61 -20.03 9.58
N MET A 108 -9.86 -19.14 8.92
CA MET A 108 -10.11 -18.80 7.52
C MET A 108 -9.98 -20.04 6.63
N GLU A 109 -8.94 -20.86 6.79
CA GLU A 109 -8.82 -22.15 6.07
C GLU A 109 -10.01 -23.06 6.38
N ARG A 110 -10.40 -23.19 7.65
CA ARG A 110 -11.54 -24.00 8.08
C ARG A 110 -12.88 -23.54 7.49
N ASN A 111 -13.05 -22.24 7.29
CA ASN A 111 -14.26 -21.64 6.75
C ASN A 111 -14.17 -21.42 5.23
N GLY A 112 -13.42 -22.27 4.51
CA GLY A 112 -13.39 -22.31 3.05
C GLY A 112 -12.48 -21.27 2.39
N GLY A 113 -11.54 -20.67 3.13
CA GLY A 113 -10.59 -19.69 2.62
C GLY A 113 -11.13 -18.25 2.54
N TRP A 114 -12.34 -18.00 3.06
CA TRP A 114 -12.99 -16.70 3.01
C TRP A 114 -12.65 -15.85 4.23
N PRO A 115 -12.07 -14.64 4.07
CA PRO A 115 -11.71 -13.78 5.20
C PRO A 115 -12.92 -13.10 5.86
N THR A 116 -14.09 -13.10 5.21
CA THR A 116 -15.33 -12.45 5.70
C THR A 116 -15.89 -13.17 6.92
N TRP A 117 -15.30 -12.89 8.08
CA TRP A 117 -15.61 -13.52 9.36
C TRP A 117 -17.05 -13.31 9.83
N GLU A 118 -17.74 -12.26 9.34
CA GLU A 118 -19.17 -12.02 9.59
C GLU A 118 -20.06 -13.17 9.06
N ARG A 119 -19.54 -13.99 8.13
CA ARG A 119 -20.25 -15.15 7.57
C ARG A 119 -19.83 -16.48 8.22
N TRP A 120 -18.86 -16.47 9.13
CA TRP A 120 -18.43 -17.68 9.82
C TRP A 120 -19.48 -18.10 10.88
N PRO A 121 -19.45 -19.37 11.33
CA PRO A 121 -20.18 -19.80 12.52
C PRO A 121 -19.91 -18.87 13.71
N ALA A 122 -20.92 -18.66 14.55
CA ALA A 122 -20.87 -17.69 15.64
C ALA A 122 -19.71 -17.95 16.61
N GLU A 123 -19.37 -19.22 16.84
CA GLU A 123 -18.24 -19.64 17.66
C GLU A 123 -16.87 -19.19 17.11
N HIS A 124 -16.76 -18.90 15.82
CA HIS A 124 -15.54 -18.38 15.18
C HIS A 124 -15.54 -16.85 15.07
N GLY A 125 -16.64 -16.20 15.50
CA GLY A 125 -16.90 -14.79 15.23
C GLY A 125 -15.93 -13.83 15.91
N ASP A 126 -15.28 -14.22 17.01
CA ASP A 126 -14.28 -13.41 17.72
C ASP A 126 -13.21 -14.30 18.40
N PRO A 127 -12.04 -13.75 18.80
CA PRO A 127 -10.98 -14.55 19.40
C PRO A 127 -11.37 -15.30 20.67
N GLY A 128 -12.18 -14.69 21.53
CA GLY A 128 -12.59 -15.27 22.81
C GLY A 128 -13.47 -16.49 22.60
N SER A 129 -14.53 -16.32 21.81
CA SER A 129 -15.43 -17.41 21.42
C SER A 129 -14.69 -18.52 20.69
N ALA A 130 -13.79 -18.18 19.76
CA ALA A 130 -13.02 -19.15 19.00
C ALA A 130 -12.07 -19.97 19.88
N ARG A 131 -11.38 -19.33 20.83
CA ARG A 131 -10.51 -20.03 21.78
C ARG A 131 -11.32 -20.95 22.70
N ALA A 132 -12.48 -20.51 23.18
CA ALA A 132 -13.36 -21.35 23.98
C ALA A 132 -13.84 -22.57 23.17
N TRP A 133 -14.28 -22.35 21.93
CA TRP A 133 -14.68 -23.41 21.00
C TRP A 133 -13.57 -24.42 20.74
N LEU A 134 -12.33 -23.98 20.53
CA LEU A 134 -11.17 -24.87 20.37
C LEU A 134 -10.98 -25.83 21.54
N GLN A 135 -11.29 -25.41 22.78
CA GLN A 135 -11.21 -26.28 23.96
C GLN A 135 -12.31 -27.35 23.97
N THR A 136 -13.40 -27.16 23.23
CA THR A 136 -14.51 -28.13 23.15
C THR A 136 -14.26 -29.23 22.12
N LEU A 137 -13.30 -29.04 21.22
CA LEU A 137 -13.01 -30.00 20.16
C LEU A 137 -12.33 -31.26 20.70
N PRO A 138 -12.60 -32.44 20.11
CA PRO A 138 -11.80 -33.64 20.37
C PRO A 138 -10.32 -33.36 20.07
N SER A 139 -9.42 -34.02 20.81
CA SER A 139 -7.97 -33.77 20.73
C SER A 139 -7.45 -33.73 19.30
N GLY A 140 -7.76 -34.72 18.46
CA GLY A 140 -7.27 -34.74 17.07
C GLY A 140 -7.73 -33.56 16.20
N HIS A 141 -8.93 -33.02 16.42
CA HIS A 141 -9.40 -31.84 15.69
C HIS A 141 -8.74 -30.55 16.21
N ARG A 142 -8.58 -30.47 17.52
CA ARG A 142 -7.88 -29.36 18.17
C ARG A 142 -6.41 -29.32 17.75
N ASP A 143 -5.72 -30.46 17.80
CA ASP A 143 -4.31 -30.61 17.45
C ASP A 143 -4.05 -30.17 16.00
N SER A 144 -4.95 -30.53 15.08
CA SER A 144 -4.89 -30.09 13.68
C SER A 144 -4.96 -28.56 13.54
N ILE A 145 -5.85 -27.89 14.28
CA ILE A 145 -5.95 -26.43 14.23
C ILE A 145 -4.74 -25.78 14.90
N GLU A 146 -4.27 -26.30 16.03
CA GLU A 146 -3.08 -25.80 16.71
C GLU A 146 -1.81 -25.96 15.84
N GLU A 147 -1.71 -27.05 15.05
CA GLU A 147 -0.67 -27.23 14.04
C GLU A 147 -0.75 -26.17 12.95
N ARG A 148 -1.95 -25.87 12.43
CA ARG A 148 -2.12 -24.77 11.46
C ARG A 148 -1.72 -23.42 12.04
N MET A 149 -2.07 -23.14 13.29
CA MET A 149 -1.64 -21.92 13.98
C MET A 149 -0.11 -21.84 14.08
N ARG A 150 0.57 -22.95 14.44
CA ARG A 150 2.05 -23.01 14.44
C ARG A 150 2.65 -22.79 13.06
N TYR A 151 2.07 -23.34 12.01
CA TYR A 151 2.49 -23.07 10.63
C TYR A 151 2.41 -21.59 10.26
N PHE A 152 1.30 -20.92 10.56
CA PHE A 152 1.16 -19.49 10.25
C PHE A 152 2.12 -18.63 11.08
N THR A 153 2.38 -19.03 12.31
CA THR A 153 3.39 -18.42 13.19
C THR A 153 4.79 -18.57 12.58
N TYR A 154 5.14 -19.78 12.12
CA TYR A 154 6.39 -20.07 11.44
C TYR A 154 6.54 -19.23 10.16
N GLY A 155 5.49 -19.13 9.34
CA GLY A 155 5.52 -18.30 8.13
C GLY A 155 5.84 -16.84 8.42
N GLN A 156 5.25 -16.26 9.48
CA GLN A 156 5.57 -14.89 9.90
C GLN A 156 7.01 -14.77 10.43
N TRP A 157 7.48 -15.74 11.22
CA TRP A 157 8.87 -15.76 11.69
C TRP A 157 9.85 -15.71 10.52
N ILE A 158 9.68 -16.57 9.52
CA ILE A 158 10.53 -16.58 8.33
C ILE A 158 10.42 -15.26 7.56
N ALA A 159 9.21 -14.72 7.37
CA ALA A 159 9.01 -13.46 6.66
C ALA A 159 9.76 -12.29 7.33
N PHE A 160 9.61 -12.13 8.65
CA PHE A 160 10.30 -11.07 9.39
C PHE A 160 11.81 -11.23 9.31
N ARG A 161 12.35 -12.44 9.49
CA ARG A 161 13.81 -12.68 9.41
C ARG A 161 14.38 -12.37 8.03
N GLN A 162 13.68 -12.74 6.95
CA GLN A 162 14.13 -12.41 5.60
C GLN A 162 14.09 -10.90 5.32
N TRP A 163 13.05 -10.19 5.78
CA TRP A 163 12.96 -8.74 5.62
C TRP A 163 13.97 -7.97 6.48
N GLU A 164 14.24 -8.42 7.71
CA GLU A 164 15.30 -7.87 8.56
C GLU A 164 16.69 -8.07 7.91
N ALA A 165 16.93 -9.24 7.30
CA ALA A 165 18.15 -9.49 6.54
C ALA A 165 18.27 -8.59 5.31
N ALA A 166 17.17 -8.34 4.59
CA ALA A 166 17.14 -7.42 3.46
C ALA A 166 17.45 -5.97 3.90
N LYS A 167 16.87 -5.52 5.01
CA LYS A 167 17.18 -4.21 5.62
C LYS A 167 18.66 -4.10 5.94
N ALA A 168 19.23 -5.08 6.66
CA ALA A 168 20.64 -5.09 7.04
C ALA A 168 21.58 -5.11 5.81
N HIS A 169 21.22 -5.87 4.76
CA HIS A 169 21.97 -5.91 3.51
C HIS A 169 22.00 -4.55 2.80
N GLY A 170 20.85 -3.85 2.78
CA GLY A 170 20.74 -2.49 2.28
C GLY A 170 21.60 -1.52 3.09
N THR A 171 21.51 -1.55 4.43
CA THR A 171 22.32 -0.70 5.32
C THR A 171 23.81 -0.84 5.03
N ALA A 172 24.31 -2.08 4.89
CA ALA A 172 25.72 -2.35 4.60
C ALA A 172 26.20 -1.78 3.25
N ARG A 173 25.28 -1.41 2.36
CA ARG A 173 25.54 -0.85 1.03
C ARG A 173 25.14 0.63 0.90
N GLY A 174 24.71 1.27 1.99
CA GLY A 174 24.17 2.62 1.94
C GLY A 174 22.82 2.73 1.23
N VAL A 175 22.11 1.61 1.04
CA VAL A 175 20.77 1.56 0.43
C VAL A 175 19.71 1.49 1.51
N ARG A 176 18.76 2.43 1.47
CA ARG A 176 17.62 2.46 2.39
C ARG A 176 16.39 1.83 1.74
N ILE A 177 15.57 1.18 2.55
CA ILE A 177 14.28 0.60 2.16
C ILE A 177 13.17 1.46 2.75
N LEU A 178 12.35 2.03 1.88
CA LEU A 178 11.15 2.78 2.23
C LEU A 178 9.94 1.83 2.14
N GLY A 179 9.29 1.60 3.27
CA GLY A 179 8.02 0.86 3.34
C GLY A 179 6.81 1.75 3.11
N ASP A 180 5.64 1.14 3.08
CA ASP A 180 4.35 1.81 2.99
C ASP A 180 3.40 1.26 4.07
N ILE A 181 2.67 2.15 4.75
CA ILE A 181 1.66 1.80 5.74
C ILE A 181 0.30 2.32 5.26
N PRO A 182 -0.58 1.44 4.74
CA PRO A 182 -1.96 1.80 4.39
C PRO A 182 -2.69 2.46 5.57
N PHE A 183 -3.42 3.56 5.34
CA PHE A 183 -4.20 4.16 6.44
C PHE A 183 -5.26 3.19 6.96
N GLY A 184 -6.03 2.63 6.04
CA GLY A 184 -7.12 1.71 6.35
C GLY A 184 -6.66 0.27 6.53
N VAL A 185 -7.51 -0.50 7.20
CA VAL A 185 -7.41 -1.96 7.26
C VAL A 185 -8.68 -2.56 6.68
N GLY A 186 -8.59 -3.73 6.04
CA GLY A 186 -9.78 -4.39 5.50
C GLY A 186 -10.78 -4.74 6.61
N ARG A 187 -12.08 -4.54 6.38
CA ARG A 187 -13.15 -4.92 7.33
C ARG A 187 -13.08 -6.40 7.73
N SER A 188 -12.71 -7.24 6.77
CA SER A 188 -12.53 -8.69 6.92
C SER A 188 -11.12 -9.10 7.35
N SER A 189 -10.29 -8.16 7.84
CA SER A 189 -8.92 -8.45 8.28
C SER A 189 -8.88 -9.15 9.64
N ALA A 190 -7.75 -9.82 9.90
CA ALA A 190 -7.42 -10.37 11.21
C ALA A 190 -7.40 -9.28 12.29
N ASP A 191 -7.01 -8.06 11.94
CA ASP A 191 -6.93 -6.91 12.84
C ASP A 191 -8.31 -6.51 13.37
N VAL A 192 -9.28 -6.37 12.46
CA VAL A 192 -10.67 -6.03 12.81
C VAL A 192 -11.35 -7.19 13.55
N TRP A 193 -11.06 -8.44 13.16
CA TRP A 193 -11.57 -9.60 13.88
C TRP A 193 -11.02 -9.68 15.31
N ALA A 194 -9.72 -9.46 15.49
CA ALA A 194 -9.05 -9.60 16.77
C ALA A 194 -9.30 -8.44 17.74
N THR A 195 -9.40 -7.23 17.21
CA THR A 195 -9.50 -5.98 18.00
C THR A 195 -10.71 -5.16 17.61
N ARG A 196 -11.87 -5.81 17.39
CA ARG A 196 -13.07 -5.18 16.83
C ARG A 196 -13.49 -3.87 17.51
N ASP A 197 -13.26 -3.77 18.81
CA ASP A 197 -13.68 -2.64 19.63
C ASP A 197 -12.94 -1.32 19.36
N ILE A 198 -11.78 -1.35 18.71
CA ILE A 198 -11.08 -0.13 18.24
C ILE A 198 -11.60 0.38 16.89
N PHE A 199 -12.56 -0.33 16.29
CA PHE A 199 -13.13 0.00 14.99
C PHE A 199 -14.62 0.31 15.08
N ASP A 200 -15.06 1.32 14.34
CA ASP A 200 -16.47 1.64 14.11
C ASP A 200 -16.88 1.00 12.77
N LEU A 201 -17.66 -0.07 12.87
CA LEU A 201 -18.11 -0.87 11.73
C LEU A 201 -19.40 -0.33 11.09
N ASP A 202 -20.01 0.72 11.64
CA ASP A 202 -21.21 1.34 11.06
C ASP A 202 -20.88 2.34 9.93
N TRP A 203 -19.59 2.65 9.78
CA TRP A 203 -19.07 3.59 8.79
C TRP A 203 -17.99 2.93 7.93
N SER A 204 -17.93 3.36 6.67
CA SER A 204 -16.87 3.00 5.72
C SER A 204 -16.09 4.24 5.33
N GLY A 205 -14.77 4.23 5.53
CA GLY A 205 -13.88 5.32 5.15
C GLY A 205 -13.68 5.39 3.64
N GLY A 206 -13.40 6.60 3.17
CA GLY A 206 -13.28 6.93 1.76
C GLY A 206 -12.78 8.35 1.54
N CYS A 207 -13.02 8.87 0.34
CA CYS A 207 -12.77 10.26 -0.01
C CYS A 207 -14.03 10.91 -0.62
N PRO A 208 -14.20 12.25 -0.50
CA PRO A 208 -15.32 12.95 -1.12
C PRO A 208 -15.21 12.93 -2.66
N PRO A 209 -16.28 13.34 -3.39
CA PRO A 209 -16.20 13.54 -4.83
C PRO A 209 -15.05 14.48 -5.22
N GLU A 210 -14.08 13.96 -5.98
CA GLU A 210 -12.96 14.74 -6.49
C GLU A 210 -13.37 15.48 -7.78
N ARG A 211 -12.80 16.67 -8.01
CA ARG A 211 -13.06 17.47 -9.21
C ARG A 211 -12.26 17.02 -10.44
N ILE A 212 -11.14 16.32 -10.23
CA ILE A 212 -10.14 16.01 -11.27
C ILE A 212 -10.31 14.58 -11.79
N PHE A 213 -10.50 13.61 -10.90
CA PHE A 213 -10.56 12.19 -11.26
C PHE A 213 -12.00 11.70 -11.34
N LYS A 214 -12.53 11.68 -12.55
CA LYS A 214 -13.86 11.14 -12.87
C LYS A 214 -13.71 9.73 -13.41
N VAL A 215 -13.65 8.76 -12.51
CA VAL A 215 -13.43 7.35 -12.87
C VAL A 215 -14.74 6.65 -13.22
N ASP A 216 -15.78 6.90 -12.41
CA ASP A 216 -17.09 6.27 -12.57
C ASP A 216 -18.22 7.16 -11.98
N PRO A 217 -19.49 6.92 -12.38
CA PRO A 217 -20.62 7.74 -11.94
C PRO A 217 -20.86 7.76 -10.43
N PHE A 218 -20.50 6.69 -9.71
CA PHE A 218 -20.63 6.66 -8.25
C PHE A 218 -19.58 7.55 -7.61
N THR A 219 -18.31 7.41 -8.02
CA THR A 219 -17.23 8.27 -7.51
C THR A 219 -17.49 9.76 -7.80
N GLU A 220 -18.03 10.09 -8.97
CA GLU A 220 -18.40 11.48 -9.31
C GLU A 220 -19.50 12.05 -8.41
N LYS A 221 -20.46 11.22 -8.00
CA LYS A 221 -21.61 11.65 -7.22
C LYS A 221 -21.32 11.67 -5.73
N TRP A 222 -20.77 10.58 -5.22
CA TRP A 222 -20.68 10.30 -3.79
C TRP A 222 -19.24 10.32 -3.25
N GLY A 223 -18.24 10.19 -4.13
CA GLY A 223 -16.85 9.99 -3.77
C GLY A 223 -16.44 8.51 -3.75
N GLN A 224 -15.20 8.22 -3.40
CA GLN A 224 -14.69 6.85 -3.37
C GLN A 224 -14.98 6.24 -2.00
N ASN A 225 -15.71 5.11 -1.97
CA ASN A 225 -15.96 4.35 -0.74
C ASN A 225 -15.00 3.15 -0.68
N TRP A 226 -13.96 3.24 0.16
CA TRP A 226 -12.91 2.22 0.27
C TRP A 226 -13.29 1.05 1.18
N GLY A 227 -14.40 1.15 1.93
CA GLY A 227 -14.88 0.04 2.78
C GLY A 227 -14.06 -0.22 4.04
N ILE A 228 -13.09 0.64 4.34
CA ILE A 228 -12.28 0.52 5.56
C ILE A 228 -13.12 0.94 6.77
N PRO A 229 -13.16 0.21 7.88
CA PRO A 229 -13.84 0.67 9.06
C PRO A 229 -13.10 1.87 9.66
N LEU A 230 -13.83 2.72 10.38
CA LEU A 230 -13.23 3.89 11.01
C LEU A 230 -12.54 3.52 12.32
N TYR A 231 -11.47 4.22 12.65
CA TYR A 231 -10.84 4.09 13.97
C TYR A 231 -11.70 4.77 15.04
N ARG A 232 -11.91 4.07 16.16
CA ARG A 232 -12.39 4.65 17.41
C ARG A 232 -11.22 5.27 18.17
N TRP A 233 -10.84 6.49 17.75
CA TRP A 233 -9.70 7.21 18.30
C TRP A 233 -9.81 7.47 19.81
N ASP A 234 -11.03 7.59 20.35
CA ASP A 234 -11.33 7.60 21.79
C ASP A 234 -10.80 6.34 22.49
N VAL A 235 -11.19 5.15 22.02
CA VAL A 235 -10.77 3.86 22.58
C VAL A 235 -9.26 3.65 22.42
N LEU A 236 -8.71 4.05 21.26
CA LEU A 236 -7.28 3.97 21.02
C LEU A 236 -6.47 4.86 21.97
N ARG A 237 -6.93 6.08 22.25
CA ARG A 237 -6.32 6.99 23.25
C ARG A 237 -6.30 6.36 24.63
N GLU A 238 -7.44 5.83 25.08
CA GLU A 238 -7.57 5.17 26.39
C GLU A 238 -6.59 3.99 26.55
N ARG A 239 -6.25 3.33 25.43
CA ARG A 239 -5.29 2.21 25.37
C ARG A 239 -3.85 2.65 25.08
N GLY A 240 -3.54 3.94 25.18
CA GLY A 240 -2.21 4.48 24.89
C GLY A 240 -1.74 4.23 23.45
N PHE A 241 -2.69 4.06 22.52
CA PHE A 241 -2.46 3.73 21.12
C PHE A 241 -1.68 2.43 20.89
N ALA A 242 -1.81 1.44 21.79
CA ALA A 242 -1.03 0.20 21.76
C ALA A 242 -1.03 -0.53 20.41
N TRP A 243 -2.19 -0.58 19.73
CA TRP A 243 -2.31 -1.21 18.42
C TRP A 243 -1.47 -0.50 17.34
N TRP A 244 -1.59 0.82 17.22
CA TRP A 244 -0.79 1.61 16.28
C TRP A 244 0.70 1.58 16.60
N ARG A 245 1.07 1.60 17.90
CA ARG A 245 2.46 1.45 18.33
C ARG A 245 3.04 0.08 17.95
N THR A 246 2.25 -0.98 18.06
CA THR A 246 2.63 -2.33 17.61
C THR A 246 2.83 -2.36 16.10
N ARG A 247 1.91 -1.74 15.34
CA ARG A 247 1.98 -1.64 13.88
C ARG A 247 3.25 -0.94 13.41
N VAL A 248 3.54 0.25 13.92
CA VAL A 248 4.78 1.00 13.63
C VAL A 248 6.01 0.23 14.13
N GLY A 249 5.92 -0.42 15.29
CA GLY A 249 6.95 -1.25 15.89
C GLY A 249 7.39 -2.45 15.03
N ASN A 250 6.45 -3.05 14.28
CA ASN A 250 6.77 -4.10 13.31
C ASN A 250 7.49 -3.51 12.08
N LEU A 251 7.03 -2.38 11.56
CA LEU A 251 7.63 -1.75 10.37
C LEU A 251 9.05 -1.26 10.60
N ARG A 252 9.36 -0.69 11.77
CA ARG A 252 10.72 -0.24 12.10
C ARG A 252 11.76 -1.38 12.06
N ARG A 253 11.33 -2.64 12.24
CA ARG A 253 12.24 -3.79 12.15
C ARG A 253 12.74 -4.00 10.73
N ILE A 254 11.88 -3.78 9.75
CA ILE A 254 12.09 -4.19 8.36
C ILE A 254 12.35 -3.03 7.40
N PHE A 255 12.04 -1.79 7.79
CA PHE A 255 12.24 -0.61 6.95
C PHE A 255 13.14 0.45 7.60
N HIS A 256 13.78 1.27 6.76
CA HIS A 256 14.57 2.43 7.16
C HIS A 256 13.75 3.73 7.19
N ALA A 257 12.64 3.72 6.47
CA ALA A 257 11.64 4.78 6.41
C ALA A 257 10.29 4.14 6.07
N PHE A 258 9.17 4.79 6.35
CA PHE A 258 7.87 4.40 5.80
C PHE A 258 7.02 5.60 5.40
N ARG A 259 6.27 5.44 4.29
CA ARG A 259 5.21 6.34 3.86
C ARG A 259 3.92 5.97 4.59
N ILE A 260 3.29 6.93 5.25
CA ILE A 260 1.91 6.86 5.70
C ILE A 260 1.02 7.22 4.53
N ASP A 261 0.31 6.22 4.03
CA ASP A 261 -0.76 6.39 3.05
C ASP A 261 -1.89 7.24 3.66
N HIS A 262 -2.50 8.10 2.85
CA HIS A 262 -3.64 8.94 3.20
C HIS A 262 -3.53 9.59 4.60
N VAL A 263 -2.46 10.37 4.82
CA VAL A 263 -2.20 11.01 6.12
C VAL A 263 -3.37 11.87 6.59
N LEU A 264 -4.17 12.37 5.65
CA LEU A 264 -5.35 13.17 5.91
C LEU A 264 -6.32 12.46 6.85
N GLY A 265 -6.42 11.12 6.77
CA GLY A 265 -7.28 10.30 7.65
C GLY A 265 -6.98 10.42 9.15
N PHE A 266 -5.77 10.85 9.52
CA PHE A 266 -5.43 11.16 10.92
C PHE A 266 -6.00 12.50 11.37
N PHE A 267 -6.24 13.45 10.46
CA PHE A 267 -6.90 14.71 10.76
C PHE A 267 -8.42 14.52 10.71
N ARG A 268 -8.90 13.97 9.59
CA ARG A 268 -10.32 13.69 9.31
C ARG A 268 -10.44 12.67 8.18
N ILE A 269 -11.49 11.86 8.22
CA ILE A 269 -11.78 10.87 7.17
C ILE A 269 -13.19 11.08 6.63
N TYR A 270 -13.37 10.98 5.32
CA TYR A 270 -14.70 11.01 4.72
C TYR A 270 -15.36 9.64 4.91
N ALA A 271 -16.56 9.63 5.46
CA ALA A 271 -17.19 8.42 6.00
C ALA A 271 -18.56 8.19 5.39
N PHE A 272 -18.76 7.01 4.81
CA PHE A 272 -20.01 6.54 4.23
C PHE A 272 -20.80 5.73 5.26
N PRO A 273 -22.12 5.93 5.38
CA PRO A 273 -22.98 5.13 6.27
C PRO A 273 -23.41 3.79 5.66
N TRP A 274 -22.68 3.30 4.65
CA TRP A 274 -22.90 2.00 4.02
C TRP A 274 -21.58 1.39 3.53
N ALA A 275 -21.56 0.06 3.39
CA ALA A 275 -20.43 -0.68 2.86
C ALA A 275 -20.38 -0.63 1.31
N PRO A 276 -19.20 -0.77 0.68
CA PRO A 276 -19.04 -0.65 -0.77
C PRO A 276 -19.94 -1.56 -1.60
N GLU A 277 -20.34 -2.73 -1.08
CA GLU A 277 -21.24 -3.67 -1.74
C GLU A 277 -22.63 -3.05 -2.02
N ARG A 278 -22.99 -1.98 -1.30
CA ARG A 278 -24.24 -1.23 -1.50
C ARG A 278 -24.08 -0.03 -2.44
N ASN A 279 -22.88 0.28 -2.96
CA ASN A 279 -22.66 1.45 -3.81
C ASN A 279 -23.59 1.47 -5.03
N ALA A 280 -23.80 0.32 -5.68
CA ALA A 280 -24.72 0.19 -6.82
C ALA A 280 -26.18 0.53 -6.46
N HIS A 281 -26.60 0.24 -5.22
CA HIS A 281 -27.94 0.57 -4.71
C HIS A 281 -28.08 2.07 -4.42
N PHE A 282 -27.04 2.70 -3.85
CA PHE A 282 -27.05 4.13 -3.52
C PHE A 282 -26.76 5.06 -4.71
N LEU A 283 -26.18 4.53 -5.81
CA LEU A 283 -25.89 5.32 -7.00
C LEU A 283 -27.13 6.08 -7.55
N PRO A 284 -28.29 5.45 -7.79
CA PRO A 284 -29.45 6.16 -8.34
C PRO A 284 -30.15 7.09 -7.33
N LEU A 285 -29.98 6.91 -6.02
CA LEU A 285 -30.76 7.61 -4.99
C LEU A 285 -30.38 9.08 -4.83
N THR A 286 -31.34 9.96 -4.61
CA THR A 286 -31.11 11.33 -4.14
C THR A 286 -30.55 11.35 -2.70
N GLU A 287 -30.00 12.48 -2.27
CA GLU A 287 -29.56 12.63 -0.86
C GLU A 287 -30.70 12.42 0.14
N GLU A 288 -31.90 12.88 -0.16
CA GLU A 288 -33.07 12.69 0.72
C GLU A 288 -33.47 11.21 0.83
N GLU A 289 -33.42 10.46 -0.28
CA GLU A 289 -33.71 9.03 -0.30
C GLU A 289 -32.62 8.22 0.43
N ALA A 290 -31.35 8.52 0.14
CA ALA A 290 -30.23 7.89 0.81
C ALA A 290 -30.29 8.13 2.33
N ALA A 291 -30.53 9.37 2.76
CA ALA A 291 -30.70 9.71 4.17
C ALA A 291 -31.86 8.93 4.81
N ARG A 292 -32.99 8.76 4.12
CA ARG A 292 -34.13 7.99 4.64
C ARG A 292 -33.75 6.53 4.92
N GLU A 293 -32.96 5.92 4.05
CA GLU A 293 -32.53 4.51 4.21
C GLU A 293 -31.44 4.30 5.26
N THR A 294 -30.66 5.32 5.57
CA THR A 294 -29.52 5.24 6.49
C THR A 294 -29.83 5.78 7.89
N GLY A 295 -31.10 6.13 8.15
CA GLY A 295 -31.54 6.70 9.43
C GLY A 295 -31.13 8.17 9.60
N GLY A 296 -31.11 8.93 8.52
CA GLY A 296 -30.75 10.35 8.46
C GLY A 296 -29.27 10.62 8.17
N ARG A 297 -28.47 9.59 7.90
CA ARG A 297 -27.01 9.70 7.76
C ARG A 297 -26.60 9.86 6.29
N LEU A 298 -25.75 10.83 5.98
CA LEU A 298 -25.12 10.97 4.67
C LEU A 298 -23.60 10.87 4.78
N PRO A 299 -22.90 10.64 3.67
CA PRO A 299 -21.45 10.73 3.64
C PRO A 299 -20.96 12.10 4.12
N HIS A 300 -20.02 12.12 5.06
CA HIS A 300 -19.46 13.36 5.61
C HIS A 300 -18.09 13.12 6.25
N PHE A 301 -17.36 14.21 6.55
CA PHE A 301 -16.09 14.13 7.26
C PHE A 301 -16.30 13.87 8.76
N LYS A 302 -15.52 12.92 9.31
CA LYS A 302 -15.39 12.68 10.75
C LYS A 302 -13.96 13.01 11.21
N PRO A 303 -13.76 13.67 12.37
CA PRO A 303 -14.80 14.02 13.35
C PRO A 303 -15.69 15.19 12.91
N CYS A 304 -15.18 16.10 12.09
CA CYS A 304 -15.95 17.21 11.53
C CYS A 304 -15.44 17.64 10.15
N ASP A 305 -16.25 18.44 9.45
CA ASP A 305 -15.84 19.14 8.21
C ASP A 305 -14.74 20.19 8.45
N ASP A 306 -14.42 20.98 7.43
CA ASP A 306 -13.43 22.08 7.54
C ASP A 306 -14.08 23.47 7.34
N GLU A 307 -15.40 23.59 7.49
CA GLU A 307 -16.14 24.80 7.17
C GLU A 307 -15.90 25.91 8.21
N THR A 308 -15.82 25.53 9.49
CA THR A 308 -15.60 26.46 10.60
C THR A 308 -14.16 26.43 11.11
N GLU A 309 -13.69 27.54 11.70
CA GLU A 309 -12.36 27.59 12.31
C GLU A 309 -12.24 26.64 13.51
N GLU A 310 -13.33 26.44 14.25
CA GLU A 310 -13.40 25.48 15.35
C GLU A 310 -13.21 24.05 14.85
N HIS A 311 -13.91 23.65 13.78
CA HIS A 311 -13.74 22.32 13.19
C HIS A 311 -12.32 22.10 12.65
N ARG A 312 -11.74 23.10 11.96
CA ARG A 312 -10.35 23.04 11.50
C ARG A 312 -9.37 22.89 12.68
N ALA A 313 -9.62 23.59 13.80
CA ALA A 313 -8.79 23.48 15.00
C ALA A 313 -8.89 22.07 15.63
N ILE A 314 -10.09 21.48 15.68
CA ILE A 314 -10.32 20.11 16.17
C ILE A 314 -9.57 19.09 15.30
N ASN A 315 -9.77 19.14 13.98
CA ASN A 315 -9.12 18.23 13.03
C ASN A 315 -7.59 18.37 13.10
N ARG A 316 -7.07 19.60 13.18
CA ARG A 316 -5.63 19.89 13.32
C ARG A 316 -5.07 19.31 14.62
N ALA A 317 -5.73 19.54 15.75
CA ALA A 317 -5.26 19.05 17.05
C ALA A 317 -5.21 17.52 17.09
N GLN A 318 -6.23 16.85 16.54
CA GLN A 318 -6.23 15.40 16.42
C GLN A 318 -5.09 14.90 15.53
N GLY A 319 -4.94 15.44 14.32
CA GLY A 319 -3.88 15.01 13.42
C GLY A 319 -2.48 15.22 14.02
N GLU A 320 -2.25 16.35 14.70
CA GLU A 320 -0.98 16.59 15.41
C GLU A 320 -0.72 15.55 16.52
N GLU A 321 -1.71 15.27 17.37
CA GLU A 321 -1.61 14.26 18.44
C GLU A 321 -1.26 12.88 17.88
N LEU A 322 -2.02 12.43 16.88
CA LEU A 322 -1.85 11.09 16.34
C LEU A 322 -0.53 10.96 15.57
N LEU A 323 -0.11 11.97 14.81
CA LEU A 323 1.18 11.95 14.13
C LEU A 323 2.36 12.00 15.09
N ARG A 324 2.25 12.72 16.22
CA ARG A 324 3.25 12.65 17.31
C ARG A 324 3.36 11.23 17.87
N MET A 325 2.23 10.54 18.06
CA MET A 325 2.25 9.14 18.48
C MET A 325 2.98 8.23 17.48
N ILE A 326 2.77 8.44 16.17
CA ILE A 326 3.49 7.69 15.13
C ILE A 326 5.00 7.99 15.18
N LEU A 327 5.38 9.27 15.28
CA LEU A 327 6.78 9.67 15.39
C LEU A 327 7.45 9.04 16.62
N ASP A 328 6.81 9.11 17.79
CA ASP A 328 7.31 8.48 19.01
C ASP A 328 7.53 6.97 18.84
N ALA A 329 6.60 6.28 18.15
CA ALA A 329 6.69 4.85 17.92
C ALA A 329 7.75 4.48 16.85
N SER A 330 8.01 5.38 15.90
CA SER A 330 8.93 5.17 14.77
C SER A 330 10.40 5.16 15.18
N GLY A 331 10.75 5.84 16.28
CA GLY A 331 12.12 5.99 16.72
C GLY A 331 12.97 6.71 15.67
N GLU A 332 14.06 6.07 15.23
CA GLU A 332 14.93 6.60 14.16
C GLU A 332 14.41 6.32 12.74
N THR A 333 13.31 5.57 12.61
CA THR A 333 12.74 5.23 11.30
C THR A 333 12.03 6.45 10.72
N GLU A 334 12.48 6.92 9.56
CA GLU A 334 11.95 8.15 8.97
C GLU A 334 10.49 7.98 8.52
N VAL A 335 9.66 8.97 8.83
CA VAL A 335 8.24 8.98 8.47
C VAL A 335 8.03 9.97 7.32
N VAL A 336 7.34 9.51 6.28
CA VAL A 336 6.86 10.33 5.16
C VAL A 336 5.35 10.28 5.18
N ALA A 337 4.68 11.37 4.83
CA ALA A 337 3.23 11.46 4.74
C ALA A 337 2.80 11.66 3.31
N GLU A 338 1.88 10.85 2.82
CA GLU A 338 1.16 11.20 1.60
C GLU A 338 -0.06 12.05 1.94
N ASP A 339 0.04 13.32 1.56
CA ASP A 339 -0.95 14.38 1.70
C ASP A 339 -1.43 14.85 0.33
N LEU A 340 -1.99 13.94 -0.49
CA LEU A 340 -2.61 14.26 -1.78
C LEU A 340 -4.15 14.30 -1.67
N GLY A 341 -4.79 14.79 -2.73
CA GLY A 341 -6.24 14.96 -2.83
C GLY A 341 -6.72 16.30 -2.27
N VAL A 342 -7.83 16.30 -1.54
CA VAL A 342 -8.42 17.51 -0.95
C VAL A 342 -7.72 17.86 0.37
N VAL A 343 -6.53 18.46 0.27
CA VAL A 343 -5.66 18.77 1.40
C VAL A 343 -6.13 20.03 2.15
N PRO A 344 -6.47 19.94 3.45
CA PRO A 344 -6.81 21.12 4.23
C PRO A 344 -5.61 22.07 4.42
N PRO A 345 -5.82 23.40 4.47
CA PRO A 345 -4.73 24.38 4.54
C PRO A 345 -3.88 24.29 5.82
N TYR A 346 -4.39 23.66 6.87
CA TYR A 346 -3.67 23.45 8.13
C TYR A 346 -2.77 22.20 8.13
N VAL A 347 -2.89 21.28 7.15
CA VAL A 347 -2.11 20.05 7.11
C VAL A 347 -0.64 20.31 6.75
N PRO A 348 -0.29 21.02 5.65
CA PRO A 348 1.12 21.23 5.30
C PRO A 348 1.93 21.98 6.38
N PRO A 349 1.39 23.02 7.07
CA PRO A 349 2.08 23.63 8.21
C PRO A 349 2.30 22.66 9.38
N THR A 350 1.34 21.76 9.63
CA THR A 350 1.43 20.78 10.73
C THR A 350 2.49 19.70 10.42
N LEU A 351 2.52 19.17 9.20
CA LEU A 351 3.58 18.25 8.76
C LEU A 351 4.96 18.91 8.87
N ARG A 352 5.07 20.18 8.45
CA ARG A 352 6.30 20.96 8.57
C ARG A 352 6.75 21.12 10.02
N SER A 353 5.83 21.45 10.94
CA SER A 353 6.18 21.59 12.36
C SER A 353 6.62 20.27 13.01
N LEU A 354 6.16 19.15 12.47
CA LEU A 354 6.53 17.80 12.91
C LEU A 354 7.76 17.24 12.18
N GLY A 355 8.29 17.94 11.17
CA GLY A 355 9.42 17.47 10.37
C GLY A 355 9.10 16.29 9.45
N ILE A 356 7.82 16.08 9.12
CA ILE A 356 7.36 14.99 8.24
C ILE A 356 7.31 15.51 6.79
N PRO A 357 8.03 14.90 5.84
CA PRO A 357 7.90 15.23 4.42
C PRO A 357 6.52 14.86 3.87
N GLY A 358 5.87 15.83 3.24
CA GLY A 358 4.67 15.63 2.42
C GLY A 358 5.02 15.27 0.97
N PHE A 359 4.02 15.03 0.12
CA PHE A 359 4.17 14.78 -1.31
C PHE A 359 4.01 16.07 -2.12
N ALA A 360 4.92 16.26 -3.07
CA ALA A 360 4.92 17.37 -4.02
C ALA A 360 4.95 16.80 -5.44
N ILE A 361 3.78 16.38 -5.95
CA ILE A 361 3.67 15.80 -7.30
C ILE A 361 3.35 16.91 -8.31
N PRO A 362 4.15 17.14 -9.37
CA PRO A 362 4.07 18.34 -10.19
C PRO A 362 2.66 18.70 -10.70
N PHE A 363 1.91 17.69 -11.17
CA PHE A 363 0.57 17.89 -11.71
C PHE A 363 -0.52 18.07 -10.64
N LEU A 364 -0.27 17.65 -9.39
CA LEU A 364 -1.19 17.81 -8.25
C LEU A 364 -0.95 19.11 -7.46
N MET A 365 0.17 19.81 -7.71
CA MET A 365 0.51 21.07 -7.05
C MET A 365 -0.14 22.31 -7.71
N ARG A 366 -1.07 22.11 -8.65
CA ARG A 366 -1.67 23.18 -9.46
C ARG A 366 -3.12 22.86 -9.81
N ASN A 367 -3.86 23.86 -10.30
CA ASN A 367 -5.16 23.60 -10.90
C ASN A 367 -5.02 23.03 -12.33
N ALA A 368 -6.07 22.37 -12.82
CA ALA A 368 -6.13 21.87 -14.19
C ALA A 368 -5.92 23.00 -15.21
N GLY A 369 -4.99 22.82 -16.16
CA GLY A 369 -4.68 23.79 -17.21
C GLY A 369 -3.62 24.83 -16.87
N GLU A 370 -3.20 24.93 -15.60
CA GLU A 370 -2.05 25.75 -15.20
C GLU A 370 -0.72 25.03 -15.57
N PRO A 371 0.40 25.75 -15.73
CA PRO A 371 1.71 25.10 -15.89
C PRO A 371 2.15 24.42 -14.59
N TYR A 372 2.94 23.33 -14.68
CA TYR A 372 3.58 22.77 -13.49
C TYR A 372 4.45 23.81 -12.79
N PRO A 373 4.51 23.82 -11.43
CA PRO A 373 5.40 24.70 -10.69
C PRO A 373 6.86 24.53 -11.13
N ALA A 374 7.62 25.62 -11.08
CA ALA A 374 9.05 25.56 -11.36
C ALA A 374 9.74 24.62 -10.34
N PRO A 375 10.69 23.75 -10.75
CA PRO A 375 11.33 22.81 -9.84
C PRO A 375 11.90 23.43 -8.56
N GLU A 376 12.43 24.65 -8.64
CA GLU A 376 13.02 25.38 -7.52
C GLU A 376 12.00 25.82 -6.47
N SER A 377 10.71 25.81 -6.83
CA SER A 377 9.61 26.20 -5.93
C SER A 377 9.06 25.03 -5.09
N PHE A 378 9.56 23.81 -5.30
CA PHE A 378 9.11 22.66 -4.52
C PHE A 378 9.55 22.82 -3.06
N PRO A 379 8.78 22.33 -2.07
CA PRO A 379 9.19 22.41 -0.68
C PRO A 379 10.42 21.53 -0.42
N GLU A 380 11.38 22.01 0.39
CA GLU A 380 12.52 21.19 0.83
C GLU A 380 12.07 19.94 1.60
N LEU A 381 11.12 20.10 2.52
CA LEU A 381 10.54 19.00 3.29
C LEU A 381 9.42 18.30 2.51
N ALA A 382 9.79 17.70 1.37
CA ALA A 382 8.85 16.96 0.53
C ALA A 382 9.49 15.76 -0.17
N VAL A 383 8.62 14.87 -0.63
CA VAL A 383 8.91 13.79 -1.58
C VAL A 383 8.27 14.17 -2.91
N THR A 384 9.04 14.14 -3.99
CA THR A 384 8.54 14.39 -5.34
C THR A 384 8.69 13.15 -6.21
N ALA A 385 7.81 13.02 -7.20
CA ALA A 385 7.82 11.96 -8.20
C ALA A 385 7.16 12.48 -9.49
N PRO A 386 7.41 11.87 -10.67
CA PRO A 386 6.60 12.15 -11.85
C PRO A 386 5.12 11.83 -11.61
N ALA A 387 4.87 10.70 -10.96
CA ALA A 387 3.57 10.13 -10.63
C ALA A 387 3.70 9.18 -9.43
N THR A 388 2.56 8.79 -8.84
CA THR A 388 2.50 7.65 -7.90
C THR A 388 2.01 6.41 -8.63
N HIS A 389 1.97 5.25 -7.95
CA HIS A 389 1.45 4.00 -8.54
C HIS A 389 -0.03 4.07 -8.96
N ASP A 390 -0.79 5.03 -8.42
CA ASP A 390 -2.20 5.27 -8.77
C ASP A 390 -2.39 6.08 -10.06
N HIS A 391 -1.34 6.75 -10.49
CA HIS A 391 -1.36 7.64 -11.66
C HIS A 391 -0.61 6.99 -12.83
N PRO A 392 -0.95 7.34 -14.08
CA PRO A 392 -0.16 6.89 -15.21
C PRO A 392 1.29 7.39 -15.06
N PRO A 393 2.31 6.54 -15.31
CA PRO A 393 3.69 7.01 -15.39
C PRO A 393 3.83 8.05 -16.51
N LEU A 394 4.92 8.82 -16.50
CA LEU A 394 5.12 9.96 -17.40
C LEU A 394 4.86 9.62 -18.88
N ARG A 395 5.36 8.46 -19.34
CA ARG A 395 5.16 8.01 -20.72
C ARG A 395 3.69 7.69 -21.01
N ALA A 396 3.00 7.01 -20.10
CA ALA A 396 1.59 6.68 -20.27
C ALA A 396 0.73 7.95 -20.29
N ALA A 397 0.99 8.91 -19.39
CA ALA A 397 0.28 10.19 -19.35
C ALA A 397 0.44 10.96 -20.68
N TRP A 398 1.64 10.94 -21.26
CA TRP A 398 1.92 11.54 -22.57
C TRP A 398 1.13 10.87 -23.70
N ASP A 399 1.16 9.54 -23.77
CA ASP A 399 0.47 8.77 -24.81
C ASP A 399 -1.07 8.91 -24.66
N GLU A 400 -1.59 8.94 -23.44
CA GLU A 400 -2.99 9.18 -23.13
C GLU A 400 -3.46 10.57 -23.58
N GLY A 401 -2.65 11.61 -23.37
CA GLY A 401 -2.97 12.97 -23.83
C GLY A 401 -3.15 13.05 -25.35
N TRP A 402 -2.24 12.44 -26.12
CA TRP A 402 -2.37 12.41 -27.58
C TRP A 402 -3.56 11.56 -28.04
N ARG A 403 -3.79 10.40 -27.39
CA ARG A 403 -4.94 9.56 -27.67
C ARG A 403 -6.26 10.29 -27.40
N ALA A 404 -6.35 11.09 -26.35
CA ALA A 404 -7.54 11.88 -26.06
C ALA A 404 -7.82 12.92 -27.15
N ILE A 405 -6.78 13.61 -27.65
CA ILE A 405 -6.90 14.55 -28.77
C ILE A 405 -7.37 13.84 -30.05
N ASP A 406 -6.79 12.68 -30.36
CA ASP A 406 -7.16 11.89 -31.54
C ASP A 406 -8.59 11.33 -31.44
N THR A 407 -9.06 11.03 -30.23
CA THR A 407 -10.40 10.46 -29.99
C THR A 407 -11.50 11.52 -29.99
N HIS A 408 -11.31 12.62 -29.27
CA HIS A 408 -12.35 13.62 -29.04
C HIS A 408 -12.24 14.84 -29.95
N GLY A 409 -11.10 14.99 -30.66
CA GLY A 409 -10.79 16.14 -31.47
C GLY A 409 -10.21 17.30 -30.64
N ARG A 410 -9.25 18.03 -31.21
CA ARG A 410 -8.50 19.12 -30.56
C ARG A 410 -9.38 20.19 -29.91
N ASP A 411 -10.50 20.52 -30.56
CA ASP A 411 -11.40 21.60 -30.14
C ASP A 411 -12.53 21.11 -29.21
N SER A 412 -12.52 19.85 -28.79
CA SER A 412 -13.39 19.39 -27.70
C SER A 412 -12.89 19.90 -26.34
N ALA A 413 -13.71 19.77 -25.30
CA ALA A 413 -13.28 20.12 -23.94
C ALA A 413 -12.13 19.20 -23.48
N GLU A 414 -12.25 17.91 -23.78
CA GLU A 414 -11.30 16.84 -23.50
C GLU A 414 -10.00 17.06 -24.27
N GLY A 415 -10.09 17.38 -25.57
CA GLY A 415 -8.92 17.67 -26.42
C GLY A 415 -8.16 18.92 -25.98
N ARG A 416 -8.86 19.99 -25.58
CA ARG A 416 -8.22 21.19 -25.00
C ARG A 416 -7.53 20.88 -23.67
N ALA A 417 -8.17 20.12 -22.79
CA ALA A 417 -7.58 19.71 -21.51
C ALA A 417 -6.32 18.85 -21.74
N ALA A 418 -6.39 17.87 -22.63
CA ALA A 418 -5.26 17.03 -22.99
C ALA A 418 -4.09 17.82 -23.59
N LEU A 419 -4.37 18.77 -24.50
CA LEU A 419 -3.33 19.64 -25.06
C LEU A 419 -2.68 20.53 -23.99
N ALA A 420 -3.47 21.07 -23.06
CA ALA A 420 -2.94 21.86 -21.95
C ALA A 420 -2.00 21.03 -21.05
N GLU A 421 -2.37 19.77 -20.76
CA GLU A 421 -1.54 18.84 -19.99
C GLU A 421 -0.22 18.52 -20.70
N LEU A 422 -0.28 18.17 -22.00
CA LEU A 422 0.92 17.90 -22.82
C LEU A 422 1.86 19.11 -22.86
N ARG A 423 1.31 20.33 -22.96
CA ARG A 423 2.09 21.57 -22.90
C ARG A 423 2.75 21.77 -21.52
N ALA A 424 2.04 21.47 -20.43
CA ALA A 424 2.59 21.55 -19.08
C ALA A 424 3.75 20.58 -18.88
N ILE A 425 3.60 19.31 -19.29
CA ILE A 425 4.66 18.29 -19.26
C ILE A 425 5.88 18.75 -20.08
N HIS A 426 5.65 19.19 -21.32
CA HIS A 426 6.72 19.64 -22.21
C HIS A 426 7.48 20.84 -21.63
N ARG A 427 6.75 21.82 -21.10
CA ARG A 427 7.34 23.03 -20.52
C ARG A 427 8.15 22.69 -19.28
N PHE A 428 7.67 21.80 -18.42
CA PHE A 428 8.41 21.37 -17.24
C PHE A 428 9.70 20.63 -17.62
N ALA A 429 9.65 19.77 -18.63
CA ALA A 429 10.81 19.01 -19.10
C ALA A 429 11.85 19.84 -19.85
N THR A 430 11.43 20.84 -20.63
CA THR A 430 12.33 21.54 -21.58
C THR A 430 12.58 23.00 -21.23
N GLY A 431 11.79 23.58 -20.32
CA GLY A 431 11.75 25.02 -20.07
C GLY A 431 11.10 25.84 -21.20
N THR A 432 10.61 25.20 -22.27
CA THR A 432 10.04 25.89 -23.44
C THR A 432 8.53 25.68 -23.55
N ASP A 433 7.80 26.77 -23.75
CA ASP A 433 6.37 26.73 -24.02
C ASP A 433 6.14 26.68 -25.54
N LEU A 434 5.56 25.57 -26.00
CA LEU A 434 5.18 25.38 -27.40
C LEU A 434 3.64 25.37 -27.50
N PRO A 435 3.06 25.99 -28.54
CA PRO A 435 1.62 25.87 -28.81
C PRO A 435 1.18 24.43 -29.04
N GLU A 436 2.08 23.61 -29.58
CA GLU A 436 1.88 22.19 -29.84
C GLU A 436 3.19 21.43 -29.60
N PRO A 437 3.25 20.60 -28.54
CA PRO A 437 4.41 19.76 -28.29
C PRO A 437 4.61 18.70 -29.39
N PRO A 438 5.82 18.14 -29.55
CA PRO A 438 6.04 17.04 -30.49
C PRO A 438 5.20 15.82 -30.09
N ARG A 439 4.67 15.06 -31.06
CA ARG A 439 3.91 13.84 -30.73
C ARG A 439 4.77 12.74 -30.08
N PRO A 440 5.95 12.39 -30.61
CA PRO A 440 6.75 11.30 -30.04
C PRO A 440 7.23 11.62 -28.62
N PHE A 441 7.16 10.64 -27.73
CA PHE A 441 7.86 10.70 -26.44
C PHE A 441 9.37 10.54 -26.67
N THR A 442 10.10 11.65 -26.64
CA THR A 442 11.53 11.68 -26.98
C THR A 442 12.42 11.47 -25.76
N ALA A 443 13.66 11.01 -25.98
CA ALA A 443 14.68 10.94 -24.92
C ALA A 443 14.97 12.31 -24.30
N THR A 444 14.85 13.40 -25.07
CA THR A 444 15.00 14.77 -24.56
C THR A 444 13.89 15.12 -23.57
N LEU A 445 12.63 14.81 -23.91
CA LEU A 445 11.49 15.03 -23.02
C LEU A 445 11.63 14.21 -21.73
N HIS A 446 11.94 12.91 -21.87
CA HIS A 446 12.12 11.99 -20.75
C HIS A 446 13.23 12.46 -19.81
N ARG A 447 14.43 12.69 -20.34
CA ARG A 447 15.60 13.14 -19.58
C ARG A 447 15.35 14.51 -18.95
N GLY A 448 14.77 15.44 -19.69
CA GLY A 448 14.51 16.79 -19.22
C GLY A 448 13.52 16.83 -18.05
N PHE A 449 12.49 15.98 -18.09
CA PHE A 449 11.53 15.87 -16.98
C PHE A 449 12.18 15.33 -15.71
N LEU A 450 12.96 14.24 -15.84
CA LEU A 450 13.67 13.65 -14.71
C LEU A 450 14.74 14.61 -14.15
N ASP A 451 15.46 15.32 -15.00
CA ASP A 451 16.43 16.33 -14.60
C ASP A 451 15.77 17.49 -13.84
N ALA A 452 14.62 17.98 -14.35
CA ALA A 452 13.83 19.01 -13.68
C ALA A 452 13.40 18.55 -12.28
N LEU A 453 12.90 17.32 -12.12
CA LEU A 453 12.57 16.77 -10.80
C LEU A 453 13.79 16.66 -9.88
N MET A 454 14.91 16.14 -10.38
CA MET A 454 16.14 15.96 -9.61
C MET A 454 16.75 17.28 -9.14
N ARG A 455 16.54 18.37 -9.90
CA ARG A 455 17.00 19.72 -9.57
C ARG A 455 16.13 20.44 -8.54
N SER A 456 14.92 19.93 -8.24
CA SER A 456 14.10 20.46 -7.16
C SER A 456 14.84 20.41 -5.81
N PRO A 457 14.47 21.19 -4.79
CA PRO A 457 15.05 21.07 -3.45
C PRO A 457 14.37 19.99 -2.58
N ALA A 458 13.35 19.29 -3.09
CA ALA A 458 12.61 18.28 -2.33
C ALA A 458 13.53 17.21 -1.74
N ARG A 459 13.38 16.86 -0.46
CA ARG A 459 14.22 15.91 0.29
C ARG A 459 14.41 14.56 -0.40
N MET A 460 13.36 14.04 -1.06
CA MET A 460 13.45 12.78 -1.80
C MET A 460 12.84 12.91 -3.20
N VAL A 461 13.45 12.21 -4.15
CA VAL A 461 12.88 11.97 -5.48
C VAL A 461 12.66 10.48 -5.63
N ILE A 462 11.40 10.07 -5.82
CA ILE A 462 11.03 8.66 -6.01
C ILE A 462 10.47 8.52 -7.42
N CYS A 463 10.97 7.55 -8.18
CA CYS A 463 10.48 7.26 -9.51
C CYS A 463 10.03 5.80 -9.60
N LEU A 464 8.92 5.55 -10.30
CA LEU A 464 8.55 4.19 -10.68
C LEU A 464 9.58 3.62 -11.66
N PHE A 465 9.69 2.29 -11.75
CA PHE A 465 10.52 1.66 -12.79
C PHE A 465 10.10 2.11 -14.19
N ALA A 466 8.80 2.25 -14.44
CA ALA A 466 8.28 2.77 -15.70
C ALA A 466 8.80 4.18 -16.01
N ASP A 467 8.90 5.06 -15.01
CA ASP A 467 9.46 6.41 -15.18
C ASP A 467 10.97 6.39 -15.39
N ILE A 468 11.70 5.48 -14.73
CA ILE A 468 13.16 5.32 -14.93
C ILE A 468 13.44 4.84 -16.37
N LEU A 469 12.66 3.87 -16.84
CA LEU A 469 12.84 3.23 -18.14
C LEU A 469 12.19 4.01 -19.29
N GLY A 470 11.25 4.91 -19.01
CA GLY A 470 10.48 5.63 -20.01
C GLY A 470 9.40 4.77 -20.69
N THR A 471 8.87 3.78 -19.99
CA THR A 471 7.83 2.85 -20.46
C THR A 471 6.45 3.26 -19.96
N ALA A 472 5.39 2.79 -20.62
CA ALA A 472 4.01 3.11 -20.30
C ALA A 472 3.35 2.13 -19.30
N GLU A 473 4.11 1.23 -18.69
CA GLU A 473 3.56 0.17 -17.83
C GLU A 473 2.93 0.77 -16.57
N ARG A 474 1.62 0.56 -16.40
CA ARG A 474 0.84 1.08 -15.27
C ARG A 474 0.51 -0.05 -14.30
N TYR A 475 0.79 0.15 -13.01
CA TYR A 475 0.61 -0.87 -11.97
C TYR A 475 -0.78 -0.89 -11.36
N ASN A 476 -1.46 0.26 -11.25
CA ASN A 476 -2.79 0.38 -10.68
C ASN A 476 -3.62 1.46 -11.39
N THR A 477 -4.91 1.20 -11.56
CA THR A 477 -5.93 2.17 -11.93
C THR A 477 -6.94 2.26 -10.77
N PRO A 478 -6.96 3.36 -10.00
CA PRO A 478 -7.90 3.55 -8.90
C PRO A 478 -9.36 3.43 -9.36
N GLY A 479 -10.19 2.82 -8.53
CA GLY A 479 -11.63 2.68 -8.79
C GLY A 479 -12.01 1.66 -9.86
N SER A 480 -11.05 0.97 -10.49
CA SER A 480 -11.37 -0.08 -11.48
C SER A 480 -11.51 -1.47 -10.84
N VAL A 481 -12.46 -2.25 -11.36
CA VAL A 481 -12.67 -3.67 -11.01
C VAL A 481 -12.45 -4.48 -12.28
N GLY A 482 -11.46 -5.39 -12.28
CA GLY A 482 -11.19 -6.29 -13.41
C GLY A 482 -10.05 -5.88 -14.35
N ASP A 483 -9.48 -4.67 -14.20
CA ASP A 483 -8.17 -4.38 -14.78
C ASP A 483 -7.09 -5.19 -14.05
N PRO A 484 -5.97 -5.54 -14.70
CA PRO A 484 -4.88 -6.32 -14.11
C PRO A 484 -4.06 -5.51 -13.09
N ASN A 485 -4.70 -4.79 -12.16
CA ASN A 485 -4.07 -4.06 -11.07
C ASN A 485 -3.16 -5.01 -10.27
N TRP A 486 -1.97 -4.52 -9.91
CA TRP A 486 -0.98 -5.23 -9.09
C TRP A 486 -0.40 -6.51 -9.71
N THR A 487 -0.58 -6.71 -11.02
CA THR A 487 -0.03 -7.85 -11.76
C THR A 487 1.08 -7.55 -12.78
N PRO A 488 1.33 -6.32 -13.26
CA PRO A 488 2.46 -6.06 -14.15
C PRO A 488 3.80 -6.31 -13.44
N ARG A 489 4.84 -6.66 -14.22
CA ARG A 489 6.15 -7.07 -13.69
C ARG A 489 7.26 -6.69 -14.67
N LEU A 490 8.47 -6.49 -14.14
CA LEU A 490 9.66 -6.36 -15.00
C LEU A 490 9.84 -7.62 -15.86
N GLU A 491 10.28 -7.42 -17.10
CA GLU A 491 10.39 -8.50 -18.10
C GLU A 491 11.41 -9.58 -17.73
N ARG A 492 12.37 -9.26 -16.86
CA ARG A 492 13.46 -10.15 -16.45
C ARG A 492 13.63 -10.23 -14.93
N PRO A 493 14.15 -11.35 -14.40
CA PRO A 493 14.56 -11.46 -13.00
C PRO A 493 15.63 -10.43 -12.62
N ALA A 494 15.64 -10.01 -11.35
CA ALA A 494 16.56 -8.97 -10.86
C ALA A 494 18.05 -9.26 -11.12
N ASN A 495 18.49 -10.52 -11.00
CA ASN A 495 19.87 -10.93 -11.28
C ASN A 495 20.25 -10.96 -12.77
N GLN A 496 19.30 -10.69 -13.66
CA GLN A 496 19.50 -10.60 -15.11
C GLN A 496 19.25 -9.19 -15.65
N LEU A 497 18.72 -8.28 -14.83
CA LEU A 497 18.40 -6.91 -15.24
C LEU A 497 19.63 -6.14 -15.69
N ASP A 498 20.76 -6.28 -14.97
CA ASP A 498 22.01 -5.60 -15.32
C ASP A 498 22.60 -6.05 -16.67
N ALA A 499 22.23 -7.25 -17.14
CA ALA A 499 22.66 -7.78 -18.43
C ALA A 499 21.76 -7.34 -19.59
N ASP A 500 20.60 -6.74 -19.30
CA ASP A 500 19.70 -6.18 -20.32
C ASP A 500 20.19 -4.78 -20.74
N PRO A 501 20.62 -4.59 -22.00
CA PRO A 501 21.15 -3.30 -22.46
C PRO A 501 20.16 -2.14 -22.34
N GLU A 502 18.86 -2.39 -22.51
CA GLU A 502 17.85 -1.33 -22.45
C GLU A 502 17.60 -0.90 -21.00
N PHE A 503 17.48 -1.88 -20.09
CA PHE A 503 17.36 -1.63 -18.67
C PHE A 503 18.61 -0.91 -18.13
N ALA A 504 19.80 -1.44 -18.42
CA ALA A 504 21.07 -0.86 -18.00
C ALA A 504 21.25 0.57 -18.53
N ALA A 505 20.85 0.84 -19.77
CA ALA A 505 20.87 2.20 -20.33
C ALA A 505 19.86 3.13 -19.63
N GLY A 506 18.65 2.66 -19.32
CA GLY A 506 17.64 3.42 -18.58
C GLY A 506 18.10 3.80 -17.17
N VAL A 507 18.55 2.80 -16.40
CA VAL A 507 19.09 3.02 -15.05
C VAL A 507 20.35 3.86 -15.09
N GLY A 508 21.25 3.64 -16.06
CA GLY A 508 22.46 4.43 -16.24
C GLY A 508 22.17 5.93 -16.43
N ARG A 509 21.18 6.28 -17.26
CA ARG A 509 20.72 7.68 -17.43
C ARG A 509 20.18 8.26 -16.11
N TYR A 510 19.37 7.50 -15.39
CA TYR A 510 18.84 7.93 -14.10
C TYR A 510 19.94 8.20 -13.07
N VAL A 511 20.93 7.30 -12.98
CA VAL A 511 22.09 7.45 -12.10
C VAL A 511 22.95 8.66 -12.49
N GLU A 512 23.17 8.89 -13.79
CA GLU A 512 23.88 10.08 -14.28
C GLU A 512 23.18 11.37 -13.83
N LEU A 513 21.87 11.47 -14.04
CA LEU A 513 21.07 12.63 -13.62
C LEU A 513 21.12 12.83 -12.10
N ALA A 514 20.89 11.77 -11.34
CA ALA A 514 20.88 11.83 -9.89
C ALA A 514 22.25 12.28 -9.34
N ARG A 515 23.36 11.76 -9.87
CA ARG A 515 24.71 12.22 -9.51
C ARG A 515 24.98 13.66 -9.94
N GLY A 516 24.57 14.03 -11.16
CA GLY A 516 24.75 15.38 -11.69
C GLY A 516 24.07 16.45 -10.84
N GLN A 517 22.94 16.12 -10.21
CA GLN A 517 22.19 17.01 -9.32
C GLN A 517 22.50 16.80 -7.82
N GLY A 518 23.55 16.04 -7.48
CA GLY A 518 23.94 15.81 -6.08
C GLY A 518 22.93 15.00 -5.25
N ARG A 519 22.05 14.23 -5.91
CA ARG A 519 21.03 13.37 -5.29
C ARG A 519 21.56 12.00 -4.88
N CYS A 520 22.73 11.61 -5.35
CA CYS A 520 23.45 10.43 -4.91
C CYS A 520 24.78 10.84 -4.29
N GLY A 521 24.97 10.52 -3.00
CA GLY A 521 26.26 10.59 -2.29
C GLY A 521 27.05 9.29 -2.42
#